data_AF-A0A0A2HXM0-F1
#
_entry.id   AF-A0A0A2HXM0-F1
#
_cell.length_a   1.000
_cell.length_b   1.000
_cell.length_c   1.000
_cell.angle_alpha   90.00
_cell.angle_beta   90.00
_cell.angle_gamma   90.00
#
_symmetry.space_group_name_H-M   'P 1'
#
loop_
_entity.id
_entity.type
_entity.pdbx_description
1 polymer ?
#
loop_
_entity_poly.entity_id
_entity_poly.type
_entity_poly.pdbx_seq_one_letter_code
_entity_poly.pdbx_strand_id
1 'polypeptide(L)'
;MGAETQLLVVIYEEIETHFSNHPFIAVRPVNGSPPDQYEVTYSIQGICKDDSGRLQHSSRHVVSISIPFGFPHFPPHCRPLTPIFHPDFDPAAISLGEFWINGRSIPDLIVFISRMINGELFSIENSFNREAAAWYRDHADRLPFARLEGHSAANTDASLPRESPAEPIEIDMLEDAACHPGLSEIGLVRTDLSAKTQSDNAAANLAQKPDPEVDMETIWLLSGQKRFYQLRNILKNFTGHMTLDGIEELVDRMNTSIHEARQIHREGEEFEHRGFPAKALEKYTAVEELVSDFPKIEEDIRRTGQAKDLLGDWVQGKEDTHPQEPASHTSKSGTKKQKRHSGDAPPTDRSESKPNRLQLSRINFMPVAIFAGLMIITAPPAYVYFSDTGRYNRAEQLYSECTAQLNTRRFKEASQDCSAALKLAQDITIIKKQEGTELIGKIDALLNSEDLRQGLVGNILVNGTYLPRSLADSLTHV
;
A
#
# COMPACT_ATOMS: atom_id res chain seq x y z
N MET A 1 -17.44 22.32 19.93
CA MET A 1 -16.22 22.01 19.15
C MET A 1 -16.45 20.67 18.46
N GLY A 2 -16.03 20.52 17.20
CA GLY A 2 -16.16 19.24 16.49
C GLY A 2 -15.20 18.20 17.06
N ALA A 3 -15.50 16.92 16.87
CA ALA A 3 -14.64 15.83 17.35
C ALA A 3 -13.20 15.93 16.80
N GLU A 4 -13.05 16.34 15.53
CA GLU A 4 -11.75 16.57 14.90
C GLU A 4 -10.95 17.70 15.57
N THR A 5 -11.63 18.81 15.90
CA THR A 5 -11.00 19.93 16.62
C THR A 5 -10.52 19.49 18.00
N GLN A 6 -11.31 18.66 18.70
CA GLN A 6 -10.91 18.14 20.01
C GLN A 6 -9.69 17.21 19.91
N LEU A 7 -9.62 16.39 18.87
CA LEU A 7 -8.48 15.51 18.63
C LEU A 7 -7.18 16.29 18.39
N LEU A 8 -7.22 17.35 17.58
CA LEU A 8 -6.06 18.21 17.35
C LEU A 8 -5.58 18.92 18.63
N VAL A 9 -6.50 19.28 19.53
CA VAL A 9 -6.13 19.81 20.86
C VAL A 9 -5.36 18.75 21.67
N VAL A 10 -5.87 17.52 21.73
CA VAL A 10 -5.21 16.42 22.46
C VAL A 10 -3.82 16.13 21.89
N ILE A 11 -3.70 16.06 20.56
CA ILE A 11 -2.41 15.86 19.89
C ILE A 11 -1.42 16.97 20.23
N TYR A 12 -1.87 18.24 20.22
CA TYR A 12 -1.02 19.37 20.57
C TYR A 12 -0.53 19.29 22.02
N GLU A 13 -1.42 18.95 22.97
CA GLU A 13 -1.07 18.77 24.39
C GLU A 13 -0.08 17.61 24.60
N GLU A 14 -0.25 16.50 23.88
CA GLU A 14 0.68 15.38 23.92
C GLU A 14 2.06 15.75 23.38
N ILE A 15 2.13 16.48 22.27
CA ILE A 15 3.39 16.97 21.69
C ILE A 15 4.11 17.89 22.67
N GLU A 16 3.41 18.87 23.24
CA GLU A 16 4.00 19.78 24.23
C GLU A 16 4.53 18.99 25.44
N THR A 17 3.76 18.03 25.94
CA THR A 17 4.15 17.19 27.09
C THR A 17 5.44 16.41 26.83
N HIS A 18 5.61 15.86 25.62
CA HIS A 18 6.78 15.04 25.28
C HIS A 18 8.00 15.86 24.87
N PHE A 19 7.81 17.00 24.19
CA PHE A 19 8.91 17.67 23.49
C PHE A 19 9.29 19.07 24.00
N SER A 20 8.55 19.67 24.95
CA SER A 20 8.84 21.01 25.48
C SER A 20 10.29 21.20 25.98
N ASN A 21 10.89 20.14 26.54
CA ASN A 21 12.25 20.16 27.09
C ASN A 21 13.12 19.00 26.54
N HIS A 22 12.78 18.47 25.37
CA HIS A 22 13.49 17.32 24.83
C HIS A 22 14.88 17.73 24.29
N PRO A 23 15.98 17.05 24.68
CA PRO A 23 17.34 17.49 24.40
C PRO A 23 17.73 17.49 22.91
N PHE A 24 17.08 16.64 22.12
CA PHE A 24 17.44 16.41 20.71
C PHE A 24 16.31 16.71 19.71
N ILE A 25 15.11 17.03 20.17
CA ILE A 25 13.92 17.17 19.31
C ILE A 25 13.20 18.43 19.75
N ALA A 26 12.96 19.34 18.82
CA ALA A 26 12.14 20.53 19.05
C ALA A 26 10.99 20.52 18.05
N VAL A 27 9.77 20.67 18.53
CA VAL A 27 8.55 20.69 17.71
C VAL A 27 7.94 22.08 17.78
N ARG A 28 7.54 22.63 16.63
CA ARG A 28 6.90 23.95 16.54
C ARG A 28 5.63 23.87 15.69
N PRO A 29 4.47 24.36 16.16
CA PRO A 29 3.29 24.52 15.31
C PRO A 29 3.53 25.62 14.27
N VAL A 30 3.12 25.38 13.03
CA VAL A 30 3.31 26.32 11.91
C VAL A 30 2.00 26.79 11.29
N ASN A 31 0.91 26.01 11.44
CA ASN A 31 -0.42 26.37 10.94
C ASN A 31 -1.53 25.75 11.80
N GLY A 32 -2.72 26.34 11.74
CA GLY A 32 -3.91 25.89 12.46
C GLY A 32 -4.07 26.46 13.86
N SER A 33 -5.29 26.39 14.39
CA SER A 33 -5.64 26.71 15.79
C SER A 33 -6.90 25.94 16.19
N PRO A 34 -6.79 24.73 16.77
CA PRO A 34 -5.58 23.98 17.15
C PRO A 34 -4.72 23.57 15.94
N PRO A 35 -3.39 23.41 16.12
CA PRO A 35 -2.48 23.19 15.01
C PRO A 35 -2.64 21.81 14.37
N ASP A 36 -2.69 21.81 13.04
CA ASP A 36 -2.72 20.62 12.18
C ASP A 36 -1.42 20.45 11.40
N GLN A 37 -0.49 21.42 11.49
CA GLN A 37 0.82 21.35 10.86
C GLN A 37 1.94 21.74 11.82
N TYR A 38 3.00 20.95 11.78
CA TYR A 38 4.16 21.05 12.67
C TYR A 38 5.46 21.01 11.87
N GLU A 39 6.46 21.72 12.36
CA GLU A 39 7.84 21.61 11.92
C GLU A 39 8.66 21.03 13.08
N VAL A 40 9.33 19.91 12.81
CA VAL A 40 10.15 19.20 13.79
C VAL A 40 11.61 19.36 13.41
N THR A 41 12.39 19.88 14.34
CA THR A 41 13.85 19.98 14.24
C THR A 41 14.49 18.86 15.06
N TYR A 42 15.26 18.00 14.40
CA TYR A 42 16.05 16.93 15.01
C TYR A 42 17.51 17.36 15.10
N SER A 43 18.09 17.31 16.29
CA SER A 43 19.50 17.56 16.58
C SER A 43 20.25 16.23 16.77
N ILE A 44 20.24 15.40 15.73
CA ILE A 44 20.71 13.99 15.73
C ILE A 44 21.64 13.78 14.53
N GLN A 45 22.62 12.88 14.68
CA GLN A 45 23.52 12.51 13.58
C GLN A 45 22.78 11.78 12.47
N GLY A 46 22.98 12.24 11.24
CA GLY A 46 22.46 11.62 10.02
C GLY A 46 23.34 11.99 8.83
N ILE A 47 22.92 11.63 7.63
CA ILE A 47 23.62 11.98 6.38
C ILE A 47 22.72 12.86 5.54
N CYS A 48 23.29 13.89 4.94
CA CYS A 48 22.65 14.72 3.93
C CYS A 48 23.43 14.66 2.63
N LYS A 49 22.73 14.89 1.51
CA LYS A 49 23.35 15.08 0.20
C LYS A 49 23.46 16.58 -0.08
N ASP A 50 24.68 17.07 -0.34
CA ASP A 50 24.89 18.48 -0.70
C ASP A 50 24.44 18.78 -2.14
N ASP A 51 24.41 20.07 -2.53
CA ASP A 51 24.01 20.50 -3.88
C ASP A 51 24.89 19.92 -4.99
N SER A 52 26.11 19.46 -4.66
CA SER A 52 27.02 18.80 -5.59
C SER A 52 26.83 17.28 -5.65
N GLY A 53 25.89 16.73 -4.89
CA GLY A 53 25.59 15.31 -4.82
C GLY A 53 26.50 14.51 -3.88
N ARG A 54 27.32 15.16 -3.03
CA ARG A 54 28.21 14.47 -2.09
C ARG A 54 27.53 14.24 -0.76
N LEU A 55 27.81 13.09 -0.17
CA LEU A 55 27.31 12.72 1.16
C LEU A 55 28.13 13.41 2.25
N GLN A 56 27.44 14.05 3.19
CA GLN A 56 28.04 14.72 4.35
C GLN A 56 27.26 14.36 5.62
N HIS A 57 27.97 14.21 6.73
CA HIS A 57 27.31 14.10 8.03
C HIS A 57 26.64 15.43 8.39
N SER A 58 25.41 15.35 8.89
CA SER A 58 24.66 16.48 9.44
C SER A 58 24.10 16.11 10.80
N SER A 59 24.20 17.04 11.74
CA SER A 59 23.62 16.93 13.08
C SER A 59 22.29 17.67 13.23
N ARG A 60 21.79 18.31 12.18
CA ARG A 60 20.54 19.08 12.20
C ARG A 60 19.68 18.74 11.00
N HIS A 61 18.45 18.33 11.27
CA HIS A 61 17.47 17.92 10.27
C HIS A 61 16.12 18.53 10.57
N VAL A 62 15.35 18.85 9.54
CA VAL A 62 14.03 19.47 9.70
C VAL A 62 13.01 18.72 8.86
N VAL A 63 11.87 18.38 9.47
CA VAL A 63 10.77 17.66 8.83
C VAL A 63 9.45 18.39 9.11
N SER A 64 8.63 18.56 8.08
CA SER A 64 7.25 19.00 8.22
C SER A 64 6.34 17.80 8.43
N ILE A 65 5.43 17.89 9.40
CA ILE A 65 4.36 16.92 9.64
C ILE A 65 3.02 17.65 9.48
N SER A 66 2.14 17.12 8.64
CA SER A 66 0.78 17.64 8.45
C SER A 66 -0.23 16.56 8.78
N ILE A 67 -1.18 16.87 9.64
CA ILE A 67 -2.28 15.99 10.03
C ILE A 67 -3.43 16.22 9.05
N PRO A 68 -3.81 15.22 8.21
CA PRO A 68 -4.83 15.43 7.21
C PRO A 68 -6.24 15.39 7.82
N PHE A 69 -7.20 15.91 7.06
CA PHE A 69 -8.61 15.62 7.29
C PHE A 69 -8.86 14.10 7.20
N GLY A 70 -9.57 13.53 8.17
CA GLY A 70 -9.81 12.09 8.28
C GLY A 70 -8.75 11.30 9.05
N PHE A 71 -7.80 11.97 9.73
CA PHE A 71 -6.96 11.34 10.74
C PHE A 71 -7.82 10.74 11.88
N PRO A 72 -7.50 9.55 12.43
CA PRO A 72 -6.32 8.71 12.17
C PRO A 72 -6.46 7.71 11.00
N HIS A 73 -7.59 7.69 10.28
CA HIS A 73 -7.78 6.77 9.15
C HIS A 73 -6.82 7.04 8.00
N PHE A 74 -6.46 8.32 7.77
CA PHE A 74 -5.37 8.70 6.88
C PHE A 74 -4.10 9.06 7.66
N PRO A 75 -2.91 8.58 7.22
CA PRO A 75 -1.65 8.88 7.88
C PRO A 75 -1.27 10.36 7.81
N PRO A 76 -0.51 10.88 8.79
CA PRO A 76 0.16 12.16 8.67
C PRO A 76 1.06 12.22 7.44
N HIS A 77 1.03 13.35 6.75
CA HIS A 77 1.94 13.61 5.65
C HIS A 77 3.25 14.17 6.20
N CYS A 78 4.33 13.40 6.07
CA CYS A 78 5.66 13.76 6.56
C CYS A 78 6.57 14.11 5.37
N ARG A 79 7.18 15.30 5.38
CA ARG A 79 8.07 15.77 4.31
C ARG A 79 9.38 16.29 4.88
N PRO A 80 10.54 15.81 4.42
CA PRO A 80 11.81 16.38 4.84
C PRO A 80 11.99 17.78 4.24
N LEU A 81 12.42 18.73 5.06
CA LEU A 81 12.81 20.08 4.63
C LEU A 81 14.32 20.18 4.41
N THR A 82 15.09 19.27 4.99
CA THR A 82 16.52 19.09 4.76
C THR A 82 16.77 17.94 3.78
N PRO A 83 17.84 17.97 2.95
CA PRO A 83 18.14 16.93 1.96
C PRO A 83 18.74 15.67 2.61
N ILE A 84 17.96 15.02 3.47
CA ILE A 84 18.35 13.83 4.24
C ILE A 84 18.57 12.67 3.27
N PHE A 85 19.75 12.06 3.32
CA PHE A 85 20.10 10.89 2.53
C PHE A 85 19.76 9.62 3.32
N HIS A 86 18.57 9.08 3.06
CA HIS A 86 18.05 7.90 3.76
C HIS A 86 17.20 7.04 2.80
N PRO A 87 17.20 5.69 2.91
CA PRO A 87 16.47 4.82 1.98
C PRO A 87 14.96 5.12 1.87
N ASP A 88 14.31 5.45 2.98
CA ASP A 88 12.88 5.73 3.05
C ASP A 88 12.49 7.21 2.86
N PHE A 89 13.43 8.08 2.48
CA PHE A 89 13.17 9.52 2.36
C PHE A 89 13.21 9.96 0.89
N ASP A 90 12.17 10.68 0.49
CA ASP A 90 12.03 11.38 -0.77
C ASP A 90 11.87 12.89 -0.50
N PRO A 91 12.28 13.81 -1.40
CA PRO A 91 12.08 15.25 -1.19
C PRO A 91 10.63 15.66 -0.91
N ALA A 92 9.64 14.90 -1.38
CA ALA A 92 8.23 15.15 -1.17
C ALA A 92 7.62 14.38 0.00
N ALA A 93 8.18 13.22 0.40
CA ALA A 93 7.55 12.35 1.39
C ALA A 93 8.55 11.45 2.16
N ILE A 94 8.16 10.98 3.34
CA ILE A 94 8.85 9.93 4.11
C ILE A 94 7.98 8.66 4.08
N SER A 95 8.56 7.53 3.68
CA SER A 95 7.89 6.23 3.78
C SER A 95 7.87 5.79 5.24
N LEU A 96 6.66 5.66 5.79
CA LEU A 96 6.46 5.18 7.17
C LEU A 96 6.40 3.64 7.25
N GLY A 97 6.36 2.94 6.12
CA GLY A 97 6.24 1.49 6.07
C GLY A 97 5.04 0.97 6.90
N GLU A 98 5.27 -0.09 7.67
CA GLU A 98 4.26 -0.69 8.55
C GLU A 98 4.07 0.07 9.88
N PHE A 99 4.84 1.13 10.14
CA PHE A 99 4.73 1.90 11.39
C PHE A 99 3.32 2.47 11.57
N TRP A 100 2.70 2.94 10.48
CA TRP A 100 1.40 3.62 10.52
C TRP A 100 0.19 2.69 10.28
N ILE A 101 0.15 1.52 10.92
CA ILE A 101 -0.95 0.55 10.76
C ILE A 101 -1.83 0.46 12.03
N ASN A 102 -1.31 0.81 13.22
CA ASN A 102 -1.98 0.54 14.50
C ASN A 102 -1.98 1.74 15.45
N GLY A 103 -3.08 2.50 15.55
CA GLY A 103 -3.37 3.42 16.68
C GLY A 103 -2.24 4.31 17.18
N ARG A 104 -1.24 4.63 16.33
CA ARG A 104 0.00 5.29 16.75
C ARG A 104 -0.24 6.77 16.99
N SER A 105 0.47 7.31 17.97
CA SER A 105 0.40 8.73 18.29
C SER A 105 1.35 9.55 17.41
N ILE A 106 1.11 10.86 17.30
CA ILE A 106 2.06 11.77 16.63
C ILE A 106 3.40 11.87 17.38
N PRO A 107 3.45 11.86 18.73
CA PRO A 107 4.72 11.74 19.44
C PRO A 107 5.54 10.49 19.07
N ASP A 108 4.91 9.32 18.94
CA ASP A 108 5.61 8.10 18.54
C ASP A 108 6.20 8.25 17.13
N LEU A 109 5.46 8.88 16.21
CA LEU A 109 5.92 9.15 14.86
C LEU A 109 7.15 10.07 14.82
N ILE A 110 7.15 11.11 15.66
CA ILE A 110 8.28 12.04 15.78
C ILE A 110 9.53 11.29 16.25
N VAL A 111 9.40 10.42 17.26
CA VAL A 111 10.51 9.58 17.73
C VAL A 111 10.93 8.56 16.67
N PHE A 112 9.98 7.95 15.97
CA PHE A 112 10.27 7.00 14.88
C PHE A 112 11.11 7.64 13.77
N ILE A 113 10.75 8.84 13.31
CA ILE A 113 11.52 9.60 12.31
C ILE A 113 12.93 9.93 12.83
N SER A 114 13.07 10.24 14.11
CA SER A 114 14.38 10.50 14.73
C SER A 114 15.32 9.29 14.62
N ARG A 115 14.78 8.09 14.84
CA ARG A 115 15.50 6.81 14.73
C ARG A 115 15.83 6.47 13.28
N MET A 116 14.96 6.79 12.33
CA MET A 116 15.28 6.67 10.89
C MET A 116 16.45 7.59 10.51
N ILE A 117 16.42 8.87 10.92
CA ILE A 117 17.52 9.82 10.64
C ILE A 117 18.85 9.31 11.21
N ASN A 118 18.83 8.70 12.40
CA ASN A 118 19.99 8.09 13.04
C ASN A 118 20.47 6.79 12.35
N GLY A 119 19.73 6.29 11.35
CA GLY A 119 20.02 5.06 10.63
C GLY A 119 19.73 3.78 11.44
N GLU A 120 18.88 3.86 12.47
CA GLU A 120 18.43 2.67 13.21
C GLU A 120 17.37 1.87 12.47
N LEU A 121 16.55 2.55 11.66
CA LEU A 121 15.38 2.00 11.00
C LEU A 121 15.40 2.41 9.53
N PHE A 122 15.50 1.44 8.62
CA PHE A 122 15.51 1.69 7.19
C PHE A 122 15.08 0.47 6.37
N SER A 123 14.47 0.71 5.21
CA SER A 123 14.09 -0.34 4.25
C SER A 123 15.15 -0.52 3.16
N ILE A 124 15.42 -1.76 2.78
CA ILE A 124 16.28 -2.08 1.63
C ILE A 124 15.47 -2.31 0.36
N GLU A 125 14.43 -3.14 0.42
CA GLU A 125 13.70 -3.61 -0.77
C GLU A 125 12.71 -2.59 -1.33
N ASN A 126 11.91 -1.93 -0.48
CA ASN A 126 10.88 -0.97 -0.88
C ASN A 126 11.29 0.49 -0.55
N SER A 127 12.55 0.82 -0.80
CA SER A 127 13.11 2.15 -0.53
C SER A 127 12.69 3.17 -1.58
N PHE A 128 12.38 4.40 -1.15
CA PHE A 128 12.22 5.55 -2.05
C PHE A 128 13.55 5.92 -2.72
N ASN A 129 14.63 5.89 -1.95
CA ASN A 129 15.97 6.22 -2.40
C ASN A 129 16.84 4.96 -2.48
N ARG A 130 16.88 4.36 -3.68
CA ARG A 130 17.66 3.14 -3.95
C ARG A 130 19.18 3.33 -3.79
N GLU A 131 19.68 4.53 -4.08
CA GLU A 131 21.10 4.88 -3.88
C GLU A 131 21.45 4.84 -2.39
N ALA A 132 20.61 5.45 -1.55
CA ALA A 132 20.75 5.37 -0.10
C ALA A 132 20.60 3.93 0.40
N ALA A 133 19.67 3.14 -0.13
CA ALA A 133 19.49 1.74 0.27
C ALA A 133 20.75 0.90 0.03
N ALA A 134 21.37 1.05 -1.14
CA ALA A 134 22.64 0.39 -1.45
C ALA A 134 23.76 0.86 -0.50
N TRP A 135 23.87 2.16 -0.28
CA TRP A 135 24.89 2.72 0.61
C TRP A 135 24.72 2.24 2.05
N TYR A 136 23.50 2.24 2.59
CA TYR A 136 23.17 1.80 3.95
C TYR A 136 23.48 0.31 4.14
N ARG A 137 23.17 -0.53 3.15
CA ARG A 137 23.53 -1.96 3.17
C ARG A 137 25.04 -2.15 3.21
N ASP A 138 25.78 -1.41 2.40
CA ASP A 138 27.24 -1.55 2.28
C ASP A 138 27.99 -0.94 3.49
N HIS A 139 27.32 -0.12 4.30
CA HIS A 139 27.87 0.55 5.49
C HIS A 139 27.09 0.23 6.77
N ALA A 140 26.43 -0.94 6.83
CA ALA A 140 25.63 -1.36 7.96
C ALA A 140 26.42 -1.43 9.28
N ASP A 141 27.75 -1.64 9.19
CA ASP A 141 28.69 -1.62 10.31
C ASP A 141 28.83 -0.24 10.98
N ARG A 142 28.43 0.84 10.29
CA ARG A 142 28.50 2.22 10.76
C ARG A 142 27.17 2.75 11.27
N LEU A 143 26.13 1.91 11.25
CA LEU A 143 24.78 2.24 11.68
C LEU A 143 24.52 1.65 13.08
N PRO A 144 23.85 2.38 13.99
CA PRO A 144 23.34 3.74 13.82
C PRO A 144 24.46 4.78 13.96
N PHE A 145 24.26 5.99 13.42
CA PHE A 145 25.30 7.03 13.40
C PHE A 145 25.70 7.53 14.79
N ALA A 146 24.77 7.51 15.74
CA ALA A 146 25.03 7.83 17.14
C ALA A 146 24.26 6.88 18.07
N ARG A 147 24.80 6.67 19.28
CA ARG A 147 24.06 6.04 20.38
C ARG A 147 23.26 7.13 21.11
N LEU A 148 21.95 7.15 20.94
CA LEU A 148 21.07 8.13 21.58
C LEU A 148 20.68 7.65 22.99
N GLU A 149 21.43 8.05 24.01
CA GLU A 149 21.02 7.85 25.42
C GLU A 149 19.96 8.89 25.80
N GLY A 150 18.82 8.45 26.37
CA GLY A 150 17.76 9.34 26.87
C GLY A 150 16.42 9.33 26.11
N HIS A 151 16.28 8.58 25.02
CA HIS A 151 14.94 8.19 24.53
C HIS A 151 14.42 7.09 25.45
N SER A 152 13.73 7.47 26.53
CA SER A 152 13.18 6.52 27.50
C SER A 152 12.31 5.50 26.77
N ALA A 153 12.72 4.24 26.80
CA ALA A 153 11.96 3.08 26.36
C ALA A 153 10.79 2.76 27.32
N ALA A 154 10.02 3.78 27.68
CA ALA A 154 8.78 3.67 28.45
C ALA A 154 7.67 4.30 27.60
N ASN A 155 6.75 3.46 27.13
CA ASN A 155 5.65 3.75 26.19
C ASN A 155 5.99 3.62 24.71
N THR A 156 6.61 2.51 24.32
CA THR A 156 6.26 1.90 23.03
C THR A 156 6.46 0.39 23.11
N ASP A 157 5.38 -0.35 23.36
CA ASP A 157 5.25 -1.72 22.84
C ASP A 157 5.22 -1.60 21.31
N ALA A 158 6.40 -1.67 20.71
CA ALA A 158 6.62 -1.73 19.27
C ALA A 158 8.00 -2.31 19.01
N SER A 159 8.07 -3.64 19.04
CA SER A 159 9.07 -4.40 18.32
C SER A 159 8.95 -4.09 16.82
N LEU A 160 9.62 -3.05 16.37
CA LEU A 160 10.16 -2.99 15.02
C LEU A 160 11.48 -3.77 15.04
N PRO A 161 11.73 -4.72 14.12
CA PRO A 161 12.89 -5.60 14.21
C PRO A 161 14.18 -4.80 14.05
N ARG A 162 15.04 -4.85 15.09
CA ARG A 162 16.49 -4.82 14.91
C ARG A 162 16.91 -6.29 14.94
N GLU A 163 17.49 -6.81 13.87
CA GLU A 163 17.92 -8.20 13.81
C GLU A 163 18.95 -8.52 14.93
N SER A 164 18.76 -9.69 15.58
CA SER A 164 19.66 -10.47 16.48
C SER A 164 19.54 -10.27 18.03
N PRO A 165 19.83 -11.30 18.87
CA PRO A 165 18.81 -12.14 19.51
C PRO A 165 18.93 -12.26 21.06
N ALA A 166 17.85 -12.00 21.82
CA ALA A 166 17.76 -12.24 23.27
C ALA A 166 16.59 -13.20 23.59
N GLU A 167 16.87 -14.47 23.93
CA GLU A 167 16.59 -15.15 25.23
C GLU A 167 15.35 -14.65 26.00
N PRO A 168 14.40 -15.56 26.33
CA PRO A 168 13.20 -15.19 27.10
C PRO A 168 13.42 -15.34 28.61
N ILE A 169 12.91 -14.37 29.38
CA ILE A 169 12.58 -14.54 30.80
C ILE A 169 11.06 -14.65 30.89
N GLU A 170 10.61 -15.77 31.46
CA GLU A 170 9.23 -16.10 31.85
C GLU A 170 8.67 -15.06 32.84
N ILE A 171 7.42 -14.61 32.67
CA ILE A 171 6.47 -14.51 33.80
C ILE A 171 5.04 -14.84 33.33
N ASP A 172 4.53 -15.84 34.02
CA ASP A 172 3.19 -16.41 34.11
C ASP A 172 2.04 -15.40 34.32
N MET A 173 0.94 -15.58 33.59
CA MET A 173 -0.37 -15.01 33.90
C MET A 173 -1.43 -16.10 33.66
N LEU A 174 -1.74 -16.84 34.72
CA LEU A 174 -2.91 -17.72 34.79
C LEU A 174 -4.22 -16.90 34.85
N GLU A 175 -5.13 -17.31 33.96
CA GLU A 175 -6.61 -17.43 34.08
C GLU A 175 -7.11 -17.65 35.54
N ASP A 176 -8.33 -17.36 35.99
CA ASP A 176 -9.59 -17.07 35.30
C ASP A 176 -10.69 -16.59 36.29
N ALA A 177 -11.81 -16.16 35.70
CA ALA A 177 -13.20 -16.28 36.17
C ALA A 177 -13.78 -15.37 37.29
N ALA A 178 -14.56 -14.38 36.83
CA ALA A 178 -16.01 -14.18 37.05
C ALA A 178 -16.68 -14.31 38.43
N CYS A 179 -17.61 -13.34 38.63
CA CYS A 179 -18.80 -13.29 39.50
C CYS A 179 -18.69 -12.61 40.88
N HIS A 180 -19.21 -11.38 40.93
CA HIS A 180 -19.95 -10.83 42.08
C HIS A 180 -21.46 -10.89 41.74
N PRO A 181 -22.38 -11.06 42.72
CA PRO A 181 -22.39 -10.26 43.94
C PRO A 181 -22.81 -10.97 45.25
N GLY A 182 -22.38 -10.35 46.36
CA GLY A 182 -23.22 -10.23 47.54
C GLY A 182 -22.88 -11.10 48.75
N LEU A 183 -22.74 -10.38 49.87
CA LEU A 183 -23.01 -10.76 51.26
C LEU A 183 -21.89 -11.45 52.07
N SER A 184 -21.48 -10.71 53.13
CA SER A 184 -21.29 -11.13 54.54
C SER A 184 -20.38 -12.33 54.82
N GLU A 185 -19.46 -12.39 55.76
CA GLU A 185 -19.12 -11.67 56.99
C GLU A 185 -18.09 -12.62 57.66
N ILE A 186 -17.22 -12.12 58.56
CA ILE A 186 -16.39 -12.91 59.49
C ILE A 186 -15.27 -13.74 58.78
N GLY A 187 -13.99 -13.71 59.14
CA GLY A 187 -13.27 -13.26 60.31
C GLY A 187 -12.11 -14.23 60.52
N LEU A 188 -10.93 -13.69 60.87
CA LEU A 188 -9.85 -14.35 61.62
C LEU A 188 -9.28 -15.69 61.09
N VAL A 189 -7.97 -15.73 60.80
CA VAL A 189 -6.91 -16.28 61.67
C VAL A 189 -5.62 -16.46 60.86
N ARG A 190 -4.52 -15.90 61.41
CA ARG A 190 -3.12 -16.19 61.09
C ARG A 190 -2.79 -17.65 61.40
N THR A 191 -1.91 -18.27 60.62
CA THR A 191 -0.78 -19.02 61.19
C THR A 191 0.39 -19.06 60.23
N ASP A 192 1.53 -18.62 60.76
CA ASP A 192 2.88 -18.66 60.21
C ASP A 192 3.41 -20.10 60.10
N LEU A 193 4.38 -20.33 59.20
CA LEU A 193 5.55 -21.22 59.37
C LEU A 193 6.52 -20.91 58.21
N SER A 194 7.67 -20.24 58.41
CA SER A 194 8.96 -20.78 58.89
C SER A 194 9.55 -21.87 57.97
N ALA A 195 10.79 -21.85 57.47
CA ALA A 195 11.94 -20.95 57.60
C ALA A 195 13.11 -21.46 56.69
N LYS A 196 14.08 -20.56 56.40
CA LYS A 196 15.57 -20.76 56.45
C LYS A 196 16.26 -21.77 55.48
N THR A 197 17.46 -21.58 54.90
CA THR A 197 18.54 -20.56 54.87
C THR A 197 19.60 -20.91 53.78
N GLN A 198 20.36 -19.92 53.26
CA GLN A 198 21.82 -19.90 52.91
C GLN A 198 22.38 -20.87 51.83
N SER A 199 23.44 -20.62 51.05
CA SER A 199 24.42 -19.52 50.81
C SER A 199 25.20 -19.90 49.53
N ASP A 200 25.58 -18.90 48.72
CA ASP A 200 26.78 -18.71 47.87
C ASP A 200 27.52 -19.89 47.20
N ASN A 201 27.79 -19.76 45.88
CA ASN A 201 29.14 -19.76 45.30
C ASN A 201 29.15 -19.39 43.80
N ALA A 202 30.26 -18.82 43.38
CA ALA A 202 30.49 -18.09 42.13
C ALA A 202 30.89 -18.95 40.90
N ALA A 203 30.76 -18.30 39.74
CA ALA A 203 31.55 -18.42 38.52
C ALA A 203 31.25 -19.55 37.51
N ALA A 204 31.13 -19.08 36.26
CA ALA A 204 31.38 -19.77 35.00
C ALA A 204 30.45 -20.94 34.62
N ASN A 205 29.45 -20.63 33.78
CA ASN A 205 29.16 -21.48 32.63
C ASN A 205 28.67 -20.63 31.46
N LEU A 206 29.34 -20.76 30.32
CA LEU A 206 28.84 -20.39 29.00
C LEU A 206 27.53 -21.17 28.79
N ALA A 207 26.39 -20.49 28.89
CA ALA A 207 25.13 -21.04 28.43
C ALA A 207 25.03 -20.79 26.93
N GLN A 208 25.21 -21.88 26.18
CA GLN A 208 24.73 -22.03 24.82
C GLN A 208 23.21 -21.83 24.87
N LYS A 209 22.74 -20.73 24.30
CA LYS A 209 21.33 -20.41 24.12
C LYS A 209 20.69 -21.48 23.22
N PRO A 210 19.62 -22.18 23.64
CA PRO A 210 18.95 -23.16 22.80
C PRO A 210 18.30 -22.47 21.59
N ASP A 211 18.35 -23.11 20.42
CA ASP A 211 17.60 -22.69 19.24
C ASP A 211 16.12 -22.48 19.59
N PRO A 212 15.40 -21.56 18.92
CA PRO A 212 13.98 -21.34 19.15
C PRO A 212 13.22 -22.62 18.77
N GLU A 213 12.84 -23.39 19.78
CA GLU A 213 11.96 -24.54 19.65
C GLU A 213 10.64 -24.03 19.06
N VAL A 214 10.35 -24.40 17.81
CA VAL A 214 9.08 -24.07 17.19
C VAL A 214 8.00 -24.84 17.92
N ASP A 215 7.16 -24.08 18.60
CA ASP A 215 5.99 -24.61 19.25
C ASP A 215 5.00 -25.16 18.21
N MET A 216 4.98 -26.48 18.06
CA MET A 216 4.06 -27.20 17.19
C MET A 216 2.59 -26.94 17.57
N GLU A 217 2.31 -26.63 18.83
CA GLU A 217 0.97 -26.30 19.31
C GLU A 217 0.45 -25.03 18.62
N THR A 218 1.30 -24.01 18.48
CA THR A 218 0.99 -22.79 17.74
C THR A 218 0.68 -23.06 16.25
N ILE A 219 1.41 -23.96 15.59
CA ILE A 219 1.16 -24.34 14.18
C ILE A 219 -0.22 -24.99 14.02
N TRP A 220 -0.57 -25.95 14.88
CA TRP A 220 -1.86 -26.63 14.84
C TRP A 220 -3.02 -25.70 15.22
N LEU A 221 -2.81 -24.79 16.18
CA LEU A 221 -3.78 -23.77 16.57
C LEU A 221 -4.12 -22.85 15.40
N LEU A 222 -3.11 -22.32 14.72
CA LEU A 222 -3.31 -21.42 13.56
C LEU A 222 -3.96 -22.15 12.39
N SER A 223 -3.60 -23.42 12.16
CA SER A 223 -4.27 -24.25 11.18
C SER A 223 -5.75 -24.47 11.52
N GLY A 224 -6.08 -24.71 12.79
CA GLY A 224 -7.46 -24.91 13.25
C GLY A 224 -8.31 -23.64 13.12
N GLN A 225 -7.70 -22.48 13.37
CA GLN A 225 -8.32 -21.17 13.20
C GLN A 225 -8.36 -20.69 11.73
N LYS A 226 -7.81 -21.46 10.78
CA LYS A 226 -7.66 -21.09 9.35
C LYS A 226 -6.89 -19.78 9.11
N ARG A 227 -5.98 -19.43 10.03
CA ARG A 227 -5.12 -18.24 9.95
C ARG A 227 -3.88 -18.53 9.12
N PHE A 228 -4.11 -18.78 7.83
CA PHE A 228 -3.11 -19.32 6.92
C PHE A 228 -2.05 -18.29 6.49
N TYR A 229 -2.34 -16.99 6.51
CA TYR A 229 -1.32 -15.97 6.24
C TYR A 229 -0.31 -15.85 7.38
N GLN A 230 -0.76 -15.94 8.63
CA GLN A 230 0.10 -16.00 9.81
C GLN A 230 0.91 -17.28 9.87
N LEU A 231 0.25 -18.43 9.63
CA LEU A 231 0.92 -19.71 9.55
C LEU A 231 2.03 -19.70 8.48
N ARG A 232 1.73 -19.17 7.29
CA ARG A 232 2.73 -19.02 6.22
C ARG A 232 3.91 -18.14 6.63
N ASN A 233 3.68 -17.08 7.40
CA ASN A 233 4.76 -16.19 7.85
C ASN A 233 5.67 -16.90 8.88
N ILE A 234 5.09 -17.67 9.81
CA ILE A 234 5.85 -18.47 10.76
C ILE A 234 6.71 -19.51 10.03
N LEU A 235 6.11 -20.23 9.07
CA LEU A 235 6.81 -21.26 8.29
C LEU A 235 7.92 -20.69 7.40
N LYS A 236 7.80 -19.45 6.90
CA LYS A 236 8.86 -18.77 6.11
C LYS A 236 10.11 -18.47 6.91
N ASN A 237 9.97 -18.20 8.21
CA ASN A 237 11.08 -17.86 9.09
C ASN A 237 11.81 -19.11 9.62
N PHE A 238 11.31 -20.30 9.31
CA PHE A 238 11.91 -21.57 9.73
C PHE A 238 12.83 -22.13 8.63
N THR A 239 14.13 -22.26 8.93
CA THR A 239 15.16 -22.79 8.01
C THR A 239 15.97 -23.95 8.61
N GLY A 240 15.46 -24.57 9.69
CA GLY A 240 16.11 -25.69 10.37
C GLY A 240 15.64 -27.05 9.87
N HIS A 241 16.56 -28.02 9.79
CA HIS A 241 16.30 -29.43 9.50
C HIS A 241 15.48 -30.09 10.64
N MET A 242 14.19 -29.79 10.71
CA MET A 242 13.23 -30.69 11.34
C MET A 242 12.57 -31.48 10.22
N THR A 243 12.60 -32.81 10.34
CA THR A 243 11.96 -33.72 9.39
C THR A 243 10.54 -33.26 9.10
N LEU A 244 10.30 -32.85 7.85
CA LEU A 244 9.02 -32.42 7.28
C LEU A 244 7.93 -33.50 7.31
N ASP A 245 8.18 -34.64 7.96
CA ASP A 245 7.22 -35.72 8.14
C ASP A 245 6.07 -35.25 9.04
N GLY A 246 4.98 -34.79 8.41
CA GLY A 246 3.72 -34.38 9.03
C GLY A 246 3.27 -32.95 8.75
N ILE A 247 4.17 -32.05 8.34
CA ILE A 247 3.84 -30.64 8.03
C ILE A 247 3.63 -30.42 6.53
N GLU A 248 4.14 -31.29 5.66
CA GLU A 248 3.95 -31.18 4.21
C GLU A 248 2.47 -31.12 3.81
N GLU A 249 1.64 -32.01 4.36
CA GLU A 249 0.20 -32.01 4.07
C GLU A 249 -0.48 -30.72 4.57
N LEU A 250 -0.01 -30.17 5.68
CA LEU A 250 -0.49 -28.90 6.22
C LEU A 250 -0.10 -27.72 5.32
N VAL A 251 1.14 -27.69 4.83
CA VAL A 251 1.64 -26.67 3.90
C VAL A 251 0.88 -26.72 2.58
N ASP A 252 0.64 -27.91 2.04
CA ASP A 252 -0.13 -28.11 0.82
C ASP A 252 -1.58 -27.66 0.98
N ARG A 253 -2.21 -28.03 2.10
CA ARG A 253 -3.57 -27.59 2.44
C ARG A 253 -3.64 -26.07 2.58
N MET A 254 -2.71 -25.47 3.31
CA MET A 254 -2.61 -24.01 3.48
C MET A 254 -2.46 -23.30 2.14
N ASN A 255 -1.54 -23.74 1.28
CA ASN A 255 -1.30 -23.13 -0.02
C ASN A 255 -2.53 -23.27 -0.95
N THR A 256 -3.20 -24.42 -0.92
CA THR A 256 -4.43 -24.69 -1.69
C THR A 256 -5.56 -23.77 -1.24
N SER A 257 -5.82 -23.67 0.07
CA SER A 257 -6.86 -22.79 0.62
C SER A 257 -6.58 -21.31 0.34
N ILE A 258 -5.33 -20.85 0.44
CA ILE A 258 -4.95 -19.49 0.06
C ILE A 258 -5.21 -19.24 -1.44
N HIS A 259 -4.88 -20.21 -2.30
CA HIS A 259 -5.10 -20.08 -3.73
C HIS A 259 -6.60 -19.99 -4.07
N GLU A 260 -7.41 -20.90 -3.52
CA GLU A 260 -8.87 -20.91 -3.71
C GLU A 260 -9.51 -19.62 -3.19
N ALA A 261 -9.12 -19.16 -2.00
CA ALA A 261 -9.61 -17.90 -1.44
C ALA A 261 -9.31 -16.69 -2.36
N ARG A 262 -8.16 -16.66 -3.03
CA ARG A 262 -7.84 -15.61 -4.00
C ARG A 262 -8.68 -15.68 -5.27
N GLN A 263 -9.10 -16.87 -5.70
CA GLN A 263 -10.00 -17.01 -6.84
C GLN A 263 -11.38 -16.48 -6.48
N ILE A 264 -11.91 -16.89 -5.33
CA ILE A 264 -13.22 -16.48 -4.84
C ILE A 264 -13.25 -14.96 -4.57
N HIS A 265 -12.18 -14.41 -3.99
CA HIS A 265 -12.06 -12.96 -3.76
C HIS A 265 -12.15 -12.17 -5.08
N ARG A 266 -11.43 -12.59 -6.13
CA ARG A 266 -11.55 -12.01 -7.47
C ARG A 266 -12.96 -12.09 -8.06
N GLU A 267 -13.64 -13.22 -7.89
CA GLU A 267 -15.05 -13.32 -8.30
C GLU A 267 -15.94 -12.32 -7.53
N GLY A 268 -15.66 -12.10 -6.25
CA GLY A 268 -16.30 -11.06 -5.44
C GLY A 268 -16.09 -9.66 -6.00
N GLU A 269 -14.85 -9.30 -6.33
CA GLU A 269 -14.50 -8.02 -6.96
C GLU A 269 -15.23 -7.83 -8.30
N GLU A 270 -15.32 -8.88 -9.12
CA GLU A 270 -16.07 -8.84 -10.38
C GLU A 270 -17.57 -8.59 -10.17
N PHE A 271 -18.19 -9.25 -9.19
CA PHE A 271 -19.59 -9.00 -8.87
C PHE A 271 -19.81 -7.58 -8.35
N GLU A 272 -18.87 -7.07 -7.56
CA GLU A 272 -18.92 -5.71 -7.05
C GLU A 272 -18.82 -4.67 -8.18
N HIS A 273 -17.87 -4.83 -9.10
CA HIS A 273 -17.72 -3.98 -10.29
C HIS A 273 -18.96 -4.01 -11.19
N ARG A 274 -19.63 -5.16 -11.26
CA ARG A 274 -20.88 -5.31 -12.00
C ARG A 274 -22.09 -4.75 -11.25
N GLY A 275 -21.90 -4.24 -10.03
CA GLY A 275 -22.96 -3.63 -9.21
C GLY A 275 -23.86 -4.63 -8.51
N PHE A 276 -23.40 -5.86 -8.27
CA PHE A 276 -24.13 -6.93 -7.56
C PHE A 276 -23.56 -7.14 -6.14
N PRO A 277 -23.82 -6.23 -5.19
CA PRO A 277 -23.22 -6.29 -3.85
C PRO A 277 -23.66 -7.53 -3.06
N ALA A 278 -24.87 -8.05 -3.26
CA ALA A 278 -25.33 -9.25 -2.58
C ALA A 278 -24.51 -10.49 -2.95
N LYS A 279 -24.15 -10.63 -4.24
CA LYS A 279 -23.31 -11.74 -4.73
C LYS A 279 -21.84 -11.54 -4.34
N ALA A 280 -21.35 -10.30 -4.39
CA ALA A 280 -20.01 -9.97 -3.91
C ALA A 280 -19.85 -10.29 -2.42
N LEU A 281 -20.84 -9.94 -1.60
CA LEU A 281 -20.85 -10.24 -0.16
C LEU A 281 -20.81 -11.75 0.11
N GLU A 282 -21.60 -12.53 -0.63
CA GLU A 282 -21.57 -14.00 -0.53
C GLU A 282 -20.17 -14.56 -0.83
N LYS A 283 -19.49 -14.02 -1.84
CA LYS A 283 -18.12 -14.41 -2.19
C LYS A 283 -17.12 -14.01 -1.11
N TYR A 284 -17.22 -12.81 -0.56
CA TYR A 284 -16.31 -12.37 0.50
C TYR A 284 -16.50 -13.14 1.82
N THR A 285 -17.74 -13.47 2.19
CA THR A 285 -18.00 -14.35 3.33
C THR A 285 -17.43 -15.75 3.11
N ALA A 286 -17.55 -16.30 1.88
CA ALA A 286 -16.93 -17.58 1.55
C ALA A 286 -15.39 -17.55 1.63
N VAL A 287 -14.77 -16.40 1.36
CA VAL A 287 -13.31 -16.20 1.53
C VAL A 287 -12.93 -16.22 3.01
N GLU A 288 -13.67 -15.50 3.87
CA GLU A 288 -13.45 -15.48 5.32
C GLU A 288 -13.60 -16.89 5.94
N GLU A 289 -14.60 -17.65 5.49
CA GLU A 289 -14.81 -19.03 5.93
C GLU A 289 -13.66 -19.96 5.51
N LEU A 290 -13.01 -19.70 4.37
CA LEU A 290 -11.92 -20.50 3.85
C LEU A 290 -10.56 -20.11 4.44
N VAL A 291 -10.32 -18.80 4.62
CA VAL A 291 -9.10 -18.22 5.17
C VAL A 291 -9.49 -17.01 6.03
N SER A 292 -9.47 -17.18 7.35
CA SER A 292 -9.98 -16.17 8.29
C SER A 292 -9.12 -14.91 8.36
N ASP A 293 -7.81 -15.03 8.10
CA ASP A 293 -6.86 -13.91 8.08
C ASP A 293 -6.55 -13.39 6.67
N PHE A 294 -7.50 -13.53 5.74
CA PHE A 294 -7.32 -13.04 4.38
C PHE A 294 -7.19 -11.50 4.37
N PRO A 295 -6.19 -10.93 3.66
CA PRO A 295 -5.95 -9.49 3.67
C PRO A 295 -7.18 -8.67 3.26
N LYS A 296 -7.58 -7.71 4.09
CA LYS A 296 -8.69 -6.77 3.87
C LYS A 296 -10.09 -7.39 3.78
N ILE A 297 -10.26 -8.67 4.09
CA ILE A 297 -11.56 -9.34 3.89
C ILE A 297 -12.68 -8.75 4.75
N GLU A 298 -12.40 -8.39 6.01
CA GLU A 298 -13.36 -7.75 6.90
C GLU A 298 -13.83 -6.39 6.36
N GLU A 299 -12.92 -5.61 5.76
CA GLU A 299 -13.24 -4.33 5.13
C GLU A 299 -14.14 -4.53 3.92
N ASP A 300 -13.82 -5.51 3.07
CA ASP A 300 -14.62 -5.85 1.88
C ASP A 300 -16.02 -6.33 2.25
N ILE A 301 -16.15 -7.19 3.27
CA ILE A 301 -17.44 -7.64 3.81
C ILE A 301 -18.24 -6.45 4.35
N ARG A 302 -17.62 -5.61 5.19
CA ARG A 302 -18.30 -4.45 5.79
C ARG A 302 -18.79 -3.45 4.74
N ARG A 303 -17.91 -3.07 3.80
CA ARG A 303 -18.19 -2.12 2.72
C ARG A 303 -19.29 -2.65 1.80
N THR A 304 -19.19 -3.92 1.41
CA THR A 304 -20.17 -4.54 0.51
C THR A 304 -21.51 -4.81 1.21
N GLY A 305 -21.49 -5.11 2.51
CA GLY A 305 -22.69 -5.18 3.35
C GLY A 305 -23.44 -3.87 3.41
N GLN A 306 -22.73 -2.75 3.64
CA GLN A 306 -23.33 -1.42 3.58
C GLN A 306 -23.92 -1.10 2.20
N ALA A 307 -23.21 -1.46 1.12
CA ALA A 307 -23.71 -1.29 -0.24
C ALA A 307 -24.99 -2.11 -0.51
N LYS A 308 -25.05 -3.35 0.00
CA LYS A 308 -26.24 -4.20 -0.07
C LYS A 308 -27.43 -3.59 0.68
N ASP A 309 -27.21 -3.09 1.90
CA ASP A 309 -28.27 -2.46 2.71
C ASP A 309 -28.83 -1.19 2.05
N LEU A 310 -27.97 -0.40 1.40
CA LEU A 310 -28.36 0.81 0.67
C LEU A 310 -29.12 0.51 -0.63
N LEU A 311 -28.75 -0.55 -1.34
CA LEU A 311 -29.32 -0.91 -2.64
C LEU A 311 -30.57 -1.81 -2.52
N GLY A 312 -30.73 -2.52 -1.40
CA GLY A 312 -31.84 -3.45 -1.16
C GLY A 312 -31.98 -4.52 -2.25
N ASP A 313 -33.18 -5.11 -2.37
CA ASP A 313 -33.48 -6.15 -3.38
C ASP A 313 -33.63 -5.61 -4.83
N TRP A 314 -33.34 -4.33 -5.08
CA TRP A 314 -33.59 -3.68 -6.39
C TRP A 314 -32.70 -4.21 -7.52
N VAL A 315 -31.67 -5.00 -7.21
CA VAL A 315 -30.68 -5.53 -8.16
C VAL A 315 -30.88 -7.02 -8.48
N GLN A 316 -31.80 -7.72 -7.80
CA GLN A 316 -32.10 -9.13 -8.08
C GLN A 316 -33.05 -9.27 -9.28
N GLY A 317 -32.59 -8.93 -10.49
CA GLY A 317 -33.42 -9.11 -11.67
C GLY A 317 -32.82 -8.59 -12.96
N LYS A 318 -31.86 -9.33 -13.53
CA LYS A 318 -31.74 -9.66 -14.96
C LYS A 318 -30.41 -10.37 -15.22
N GLU A 319 -30.50 -11.69 -15.40
CA GLU A 319 -29.50 -12.47 -16.11
C GLU A 319 -29.69 -12.22 -17.61
N ASP A 320 -29.01 -11.22 -18.17
CA ASP A 320 -28.89 -11.14 -19.62
C ASP A 320 -27.77 -12.10 -20.05
N THR A 321 -28.24 -13.26 -20.50
CA THR A 321 -27.48 -14.29 -21.21
C THR A 321 -26.89 -13.67 -22.48
N HIS A 322 -25.58 -13.82 -22.64
CA HIS A 322 -24.82 -13.41 -23.83
C HIS A 322 -25.36 -14.13 -25.10
N PRO A 323 -25.65 -13.42 -26.21
CA PRO A 323 -25.69 -14.07 -27.51
C PRO A 323 -24.41 -13.77 -28.29
N GLN A 324 -23.78 -14.84 -28.77
CA GLN A 324 -22.72 -14.84 -29.77
C GLN A 324 -23.22 -14.22 -31.09
N GLU A 325 -22.31 -13.60 -31.83
CA GLU A 325 -22.45 -13.40 -33.28
C GLU A 325 -22.88 -14.71 -33.97
N PRO A 326 -23.69 -14.60 -35.04
CA PRO A 326 -23.06 -14.87 -36.31
C PRO A 326 -23.49 -13.94 -37.44
N ALA A 327 -22.59 -13.89 -38.41
CA ALA A 327 -22.74 -13.24 -39.68
C ALA A 327 -23.89 -13.80 -40.55
N SER A 328 -24.34 -12.91 -41.44
CA SER A 328 -24.63 -13.17 -42.86
C SER A 328 -26.03 -13.60 -43.31
N HIS A 329 -26.38 -12.98 -44.46
CA HIS A 329 -27.26 -13.45 -45.54
C HIS A 329 -28.79 -13.22 -45.47
N THR A 330 -29.15 -12.11 -46.14
CA THR A 330 -30.04 -12.01 -47.32
C THR A 330 -31.52 -12.41 -47.26
N SER A 331 -32.29 -11.52 -47.92
CA SER A 331 -33.51 -11.77 -48.72
C SER A 331 -34.81 -11.94 -47.93
N LYS A 332 -35.70 -10.94 -47.96
CA LYS A 332 -36.72 -10.59 -48.97
C LYS A 332 -38.07 -11.26 -48.69
N SER A 333 -39.09 -10.40 -48.81
CA SER A 333 -40.42 -10.68 -49.38
C SER A 333 -41.58 -11.03 -48.43
N GLY A 334 -42.72 -10.36 -48.68
CA GLY A 334 -44.06 -10.86 -48.38
C GLY A 334 -44.83 -10.03 -47.36
N THR A 335 -45.39 -8.85 -47.65
CA THR A 335 -46.58 -8.56 -48.50
C THR A 335 -47.94 -8.86 -47.83
N LYS A 336 -48.74 -7.78 -47.70
CA LYS A 336 -50.22 -7.63 -47.65
C LYS A 336 -50.98 -8.16 -46.42
N LYS A 337 -51.76 -7.37 -45.66
CA LYS A 337 -52.86 -6.38 -45.90
C LYS A 337 -54.25 -7.04 -45.89
N GLN A 338 -55.17 -6.36 -45.18
CA GLN A 338 -56.65 -6.41 -45.19
C GLN A 338 -57.32 -7.50 -44.34
N LYS A 339 -57.93 -7.20 -43.19
CA LYS A 339 -59.16 -6.40 -42.88
C LYS A 339 -60.45 -7.12 -43.29
N ARG A 340 -61.26 -7.54 -42.31
CA ARG A 340 -62.72 -7.72 -42.44
C ARG A 340 -63.44 -7.65 -41.08
N HIS A 341 -64.56 -6.93 -41.11
CA HIS A 341 -65.53 -6.66 -40.04
C HIS A 341 -66.70 -7.63 -40.08
N SER A 342 -67.26 -7.95 -38.91
CA SER A 342 -68.68 -8.26 -38.57
C SER A 342 -68.64 -8.91 -37.17
N GLY A 343 -69.43 -8.62 -36.12
CA GLY A 343 -70.63 -7.82 -35.85
C GLY A 343 -71.35 -8.52 -34.68
N ASP A 344 -71.66 -7.77 -33.60
CA ASP A 344 -72.66 -7.98 -32.51
C ASP A 344 -72.61 -9.29 -31.66
N ALA A 345 -72.75 -9.38 -30.32
CA ALA A 345 -73.11 -8.54 -29.15
C ALA A 345 -72.76 -9.35 -27.84
N PRO A 346 -73.22 -9.04 -26.59
CA PRO A 346 -72.97 -7.92 -25.67
C PRO A 346 -72.43 -8.40 -24.27
N PRO A 347 -72.62 -7.68 -23.14
CA PRO A 347 -71.59 -6.92 -22.42
C PRO A 347 -71.08 -7.57 -21.11
N THR A 348 -69.84 -7.29 -20.70
CA THR A 348 -69.44 -7.39 -19.28
C THR A 348 -68.47 -6.27 -18.89
N ASP A 349 -69.02 -5.39 -18.07
CA ASP A 349 -68.46 -4.72 -16.88
C ASP A 349 -66.93 -4.78 -16.69
N ARG A 350 -66.29 -3.60 -16.65
CA ARG A 350 -65.15 -3.29 -15.76
C ARG A 350 -64.70 -1.82 -15.88
N SER A 351 -65.13 -1.03 -14.90
CA SER A 351 -64.40 0.03 -14.19
C SER A 351 -63.07 0.50 -14.80
N GLU A 352 -63.08 1.68 -15.43
CA GLU A 352 -61.88 2.46 -15.76
C GLU A 352 -61.20 2.99 -14.47
N SER A 353 -59.96 2.56 -14.22
CA SER A 353 -59.06 3.24 -13.27
C SER A 353 -58.19 4.24 -14.04
N LYS A 354 -58.27 5.52 -13.66
CA LYS A 354 -57.39 6.57 -14.20
C LYS A 354 -56.00 6.44 -13.58
N PRO A 355 -54.90 6.57 -14.33
CA PRO A 355 -53.57 6.61 -13.74
C PRO A 355 -53.34 7.96 -13.05
N ASN A 356 -52.93 7.91 -11.78
CA ASN A 356 -52.48 9.05 -11.00
C ASN A 356 -51.28 9.71 -11.70
N ARG A 357 -51.44 10.98 -12.09
CA ARG A 357 -50.32 11.86 -12.46
C ARG A 357 -49.55 12.21 -11.19
N LEU A 358 -48.35 11.66 -11.06
CA LEU A 358 -47.34 12.13 -10.12
C LEU A 358 -47.01 13.60 -10.43
N GLN A 359 -47.39 14.50 -9.52
CA GLN A 359 -46.93 15.88 -9.52
C GLN A 359 -45.44 15.90 -9.14
N LEU A 360 -44.57 16.06 -10.13
CA LEU A 360 -43.17 16.40 -9.89
C LEU A 360 -43.09 17.85 -9.41
N SER A 361 -42.58 18.03 -8.20
CA SER A 361 -42.29 19.34 -7.60
C SER A 361 -41.29 20.11 -8.47
N ARG A 362 -41.54 21.41 -8.66
CA ARG A 362 -40.64 22.33 -9.37
C ARG A 362 -39.35 22.53 -8.56
N ILE A 363 -38.33 21.75 -8.89
CA ILE A 363 -36.96 22.04 -8.47
C ILE A 363 -36.50 23.32 -9.19
N ASN A 364 -35.96 24.29 -8.46
CA ASN A 364 -35.36 25.48 -9.05
C ASN A 364 -34.16 25.06 -9.91
N PHE A 365 -34.34 25.04 -11.23
CA PHE A 365 -33.31 24.64 -12.22
C PHE A 365 -32.10 25.59 -12.28
N MET A 366 -32.22 26.79 -11.72
CA MET A 366 -31.20 27.85 -11.81
C MET A 366 -29.83 27.44 -11.22
N PRO A 367 -29.73 26.95 -9.96
CA PRO A 367 -28.45 26.48 -9.41
C PRO A 367 -27.89 25.25 -10.16
N VAL A 368 -28.75 24.31 -10.57
CA VAL A 368 -28.31 23.09 -11.27
C VAL A 368 -27.70 23.42 -12.64
N ALA A 369 -28.29 24.37 -13.37
CA ALA A 369 -27.74 24.83 -14.65
C ALA A 369 -26.38 25.53 -14.50
N ILE A 370 -26.16 26.27 -13.41
CA ILE A 370 -24.88 26.94 -13.12
C ILE A 370 -23.79 25.89 -12.80
N PHE A 371 -24.10 24.90 -11.96
CA PHE A 371 -23.16 23.82 -11.65
C PHE A 371 -22.84 22.96 -12.88
N ALA A 372 -23.83 22.64 -13.71
CA ALA A 372 -23.61 21.93 -14.97
C ALA A 372 -22.74 22.75 -15.94
N GLY A 373 -22.96 24.07 -16.04
CA GLY A 373 -22.13 24.97 -16.84
C GLY A 373 -20.67 25.03 -16.37
N LEU A 374 -20.43 25.09 -15.05
CA LEU A 374 -19.08 25.08 -14.48
C LEU A 374 -18.33 23.77 -14.78
N MET A 375 -18.99 22.62 -14.64
CA MET A 375 -18.39 21.32 -14.96
C MET A 375 -18.01 21.18 -16.43
N ILE A 376 -18.81 21.73 -17.35
CA ILE A 376 -18.50 21.71 -18.79
C ILE A 376 -17.25 22.57 -19.10
N ILE A 377 -16.98 23.61 -18.31
CA ILE A 377 -15.82 24.49 -18.52
C ILE A 377 -14.54 23.87 -17.94
N THR A 378 -14.61 23.21 -16.77
CA THR A 378 -13.42 22.68 -16.07
C THR A 378 -13.02 21.27 -16.51
N ALA A 379 -13.97 20.45 -16.97
CA ALA A 379 -13.68 19.07 -17.38
C ALA A 379 -12.72 18.96 -18.58
N PRO A 380 -12.81 19.78 -19.65
CA PRO A 380 -11.89 19.67 -20.78
C PRO A 380 -10.43 20.00 -20.43
N PRO A 381 -10.11 21.10 -19.70
CA PRO A 381 -8.74 21.36 -19.24
C PRO A 381 -8.20 20.25 -18.33
N ALA A 382 -9.02 19.73 -17.41
CA ALA A 382 -8.63 18.63 -16.53
C ALA A 382 -8.35 17.34 -17.32
N TYR A 383 -9.18 17.02 -18.31
CA TYR A 383 -8.98 15.88 -19.20
C TYR A 383 -7.68 16.02 -19.98
N VAL A 384 -7.43 17.18 -20.61
CA VAL A 384 -6.19 17.45 -21.35
C VAL A 384 -4.97 17.35 -20.45
N TYR A 385 -5.04 17.89 -19.23
CA TYR A 385 -3.97 17.78 -18.24
C TYR A 385 -3.65 16.33 -17.90
N PHE A 386 -4.66 15.53 -17.60
CA PHE A 386 -4.45 14.12 -17.25
C PHE A 386 -3.97 13.30 -18.45
N SER A 387 -4.50 13.55 -19.65
CA SER A 387 -4.12 12.82 -20.86
C SER A 387 -2.69 13.14 -21.30
N ASP A 388 -2.31 14.42 -21.36
CA ASP A 388 -0.98 14.84 -21.79
C ASP A 388 0.08 14.43 -20.76
N THR A 389 -0.22 14.53 -19.46
CA THR A 389 0.69 14.06 -18.39
C THR A 389 0.88 12.54 -18.46
N GLY A 390 -0.20 11.78 -18.65
CA GLY A 390 -0.11 10.33 -18.80
C GLY A 390 0.67 9.91 -20.04
N ARG A 391 0.50 10.61 -21.17
CA ARG A 391 1.28 10.38 -22.41
C ARG A 391 2.76 10.68 -22.21
N TYR A 392 3.10 11.80 -21.55
CA TYR A 392 4.47 12.18 -21.24
C TYR A 392 5.16 11.10 -20.39
N ASN A 393 4.55 10.71 -19.28
CA ASN A 393 5.13 9.70 -18.38
C ASN A 393 5.36 8.36 -19.09
N ARG A 394 4.42 7.94 -19.96
CA ARG A 394 4.57 6.70 -20.74
C ARG A 394 5.65 6.82 -21.83
N ALA A 395 5.80 7.99 -22.44
CA ALA A 395 6.87 8.26 -23.40
C ALA A 395 8.25 8.22 -22.71
N GLU A 396 8.36 8.80 -21.50
CA GLU A 396 9.58 8.78 -20.70
C GLU A 396 9.96 7.36 -20.27
N GLN A 397 8.97 6.55 -19.84
CA GLN A 397 9.19 5.15 -19.49
C GLN A 397 9.73 4.35 -20.70
N LEU A 398 9.08 4.45 -21.86
CA LEU A 398 9.53 3.75 -23.08
C LEU A 398 10.92 4.23 -23.54
N TYR A 399 11.22 5.52 -23.36
CA TYR A 399 12.56 6.04 -23.64
C TYR A 399 13.61 5.43 -22.70
N SER A 400 13.32 5.34 -21.40
CA SER A 400 14.19 4.66 -20.43
C SER A 400 14.40 3.19 -20.80
N GLU A 401 13.34 2.46 -21.15
CA GLU A 401 13.42 1.07 -21.60
C GLU A 401 14.28 0.92 -22.86
N CYS A 402 14.10 1.80 -23.86
CA CYS A 402 14.94 1.83 -25.06
C CYS A 402 16.43 2.03 -24.73
N THR A 403 16.78 2.97 -23.85
CA THR A 403 18.18 3.19 -23.45
C THR A 403 18.77 1.97 -22.74
N ALA A 404 18.01 1.31 -21.88
CA ALA A 404 18.42 0.08 -21.22
C ALA A 404 18.62 -1.08 -22.21
N GLN A 405 17.74 -1.21 -23.20
CA GLN A 405 17.86 -2.23 -24.24
C GLN A 405 19.05 -1.99 -25.17
N LEU A 406 19.35 -0.72 -25.47
CA LEU A 406 20.54 -0.33 -26.23
C LEU A 406 21.83 -0.74 -25.50
N ASN A 407 21.89 -0.52 -24.18
CA ASN A 407 23.01 -0.97 -23.34
C ASN A 407 23.15 -2.50 -23.28
N THR A 408 22.03 -3.23 -23.34
CA THR A 408 22.03 -4.71 -23.38
C THR A 408 22.19 -5.28 -24.79
N ARG A 409 22.54 -4.45 -25.78
CA ARG A 409 22.78 -4.82 -27.19
C ARG A 409 21.55 -5.45 -27.88
N ARG A 410 20.35 -5.09 -27.44
CA ARG A 410 19.06 -5.49 -28.02
C ARG A 410 18.55 -4.38 -28.95
N PHE A 411 19.23 -4.22 -30.08
CA PHE A 411 19.04 -3.06 -30.96
C PHE A 411 17.68 -3.02 -31.67
N LYS A 412 17.09 -4.18 -31.97
CA LYS A 412 15.80 -4.27 -32.66
C LYS A 412 14.66 -3.85 -31.75
N GLU A 413 14.66 -4.37 -30.52
CA GLU A 413 13.71 -4.00 -29.47
C GLU A 413 13.88 -2.52 -29.11
N ALA A 414 15.13 -2.06 -28.92
CA ALA A 414 15.40 -0.67 -28.57
C ALA A 414 14.85 0.30 -29.64
N SER A 415 15.06 0.00 -30.93
CA SER A 415 14.51 0.81 -32.02
C SER A 415 12.98 0.87 -32.00
N GLN A 416 12.31 -0.24 -31.66
CA GLN A 416 10.85 -0.29 -31.56
C GLN A 416 10.36 0.58 -30.41
N ASP A 417 10.93 0.43 -29.21
CA ASP A 417 10.51 1.16 -28.02
C ASP A 417 10.79 2.66 -28.13
N CYS A 418 11.95 3.05 -28.68
CA CYS A 418 12.24 4.46 -28.98
C CYS A 418 11.26 5.05 -30.02
N SER A 419 10.88 4.30 -31.05
CA SER A 419 9.90 4.79 -32.04
C SER A 419 8.50 4.94 -31.43
N ALA A 420 8.10 4.05 -30.51
CA ALA A 420 6.85 4.15 -29.78
C ALA A 420 6.85 5.34 -28.80
N ALA A 421 7.98 5.58 -28.11
CA ALA A 421 8.19 6.74 -27.26
C ALA A 421 8.05 8.06 -28.05
N LEU A 422 8.65 8.11 -29.25
CA LEU A 422 8.58 9.28 -30.13
C LEU A 422 7.13 9.63 -30.50
N LYS A 423 6.34 8.62 -30.87
CA LYS A 423 4.93 8.80 -31.24
C LYS A 423 4.12 9.36 -30.07
N LEU A 424 4.28 8.82 -28.86
CA LEU A 424 3.58 9.31 -27.68
C LEU A 424 4.00 10.73 -27.31
N ALA A 425 5.27 11.07 -27.47
CA ALA A 425 5.77 12.42 -27.19
C ALA A 425 5.25 13.46 -28.21
N GLN A 426 5.11 13.08 -29.49
CA GLN A 426 4.54 13.93 -30.53
C GLN A 426 3.04 14.20 -30.35
N ASP A 427 2.32 13.26 -29.72
CA ASP A 427 0.89 13.39 -29.41
C ASP A 427 0.61 14.31 -28.19
N ILE A 428 1.64 14.91 -27.58
CA ILE A 428 1.50 15.89 -26.47
C ILE A 428 1.23 17.26 -27.08
N THR A 429 0.09 17.87 -26.74
CA THR A 429 -0.40 19.05 -27.46
C THR A 429 -0.30 20.36 -26.68
N ILE A 430 -0.61 20.34 -25.37
CA ILE A 430 -0.80 21.57 -24.59
C ILE A 430 -0.04 21.50 -23.27
N ILE A 431 -0.31 20.49 -22.44
CA ILE A 431 0.30 20.35 -21.12
C ILE A 431 1.61 19.58 -21.26
N LYS A 432 2.67 19.97 -20.55
CA LYS A 432 4.03 19.38 -20.68
C LYS A 432 4.65 19.47 -22.08
N LYS A 433 4.20 20.42 -22.91
CA LYS A 433 4.67 20.59 -24.29
C LYS A 433 6.18 20.83 -24.38
N GLN A 434 6.75 21.64 -23.49
CA GLN A 434 8.18 21.96 -23.53
C GLN A 434 9.02 20.72 -23.21
N GLU A 435 8.67 20.00 -22.14
CA GLU A 435 9.33 18.77 -21.75
C GLU A 435 9.16 17.68 -22.82
N GLY A 436 7.97 17.59 -23.42
CA GLY A 436 7.71 16.72 -24.57
C GLY A 436 8.62 17.03 -25.76
N THR A 437 8.82 18.31 -26.11
CA THR A 437 9.74 18.69 -27.19
C THR A 437 11.21 18.39 -26.88
N GLU A 438 11.63 18.53 -25.62
CA GLU A 438 12.97 18.15 -25.18
C GLU A 438 13.17 16.64 -25.29
N LEU A 439 12.18 15.86 -24.86
CA LEU A 439 12.17 14.41 -24.94
C LEU A 439 12.21 13.93 -26.40
N ILE A 440 11.44 14.56 -27.31
CA ILE A 440 11.51 14.30 -28.75
C ILE A 440 12.94 14.49 -29.27
N GLY A 441 13.60 15.60 -28.92
CA GLY A 441 14.98 15.86 -29.34
C GLY A 441 15.96 14.78 -28.86
N LYS A 442 15.81 14.31 -27.61
CA LYS A 442 16.62 13.21 -27.06
C LYS A 442 16.37 11.88 -27.78
N ILE A 443 15.11 11.56 -28.06
CA ILE A 443 14.72 10.33 -28.77
C ILE A 443 15.23 10.37 -30.22
N ASP A 444 15.07 11.49 -30.92
CA ASP A 444 15.55 11.64 -32.31
C ASP A 444 17.07 11.57 -32.40
N ALA A 445 17.80 12.14 -31.43
CA ALA A 445 19.25 12.01 -31.36
C ALA A 445 19.68 10.55 -31.17
N LEU A 446 18.95 9.78 -30.36
CA LEU A 446 19.23 8.38 -30.10
C LEU A 446 18.86 7.48 -31.29
N LEU A 447 17.71 7.71 -31.92
CA LEU A 447 17.26 6.97 -33.10
C LEU A 447 18.18 7.17 -34.31
N ASN A 448 18.77 8.37 -34.44
CA ASN A 448 19.73 8.68 -35.50
C ASN A 448 21.19 8.43 -35.11
N SER A 449 21.45 7.90 -33.90
CA SER A 449 22.80 7.61 -33.43
C SER A 449 23.48 6.53 -34.27
N GLU A 450 24.80 6.68 -34.46
CA GLU A 450 25.60 5.69 -35.19
C GLU A 450 25.59 4.33 -34.49
N ASP A 451 25.57 4.32 -33.15
CA ASP A 451 25.51 3.10 -32.34
C ASP A 451 24.27 2.25 -32.64
N LEU A 452 23.08 2.88 -32.69
CA LEU A 452 21.85 2.15 -32.99
C LEU A 452 21.83 1.69 -34.46
N ARG A 453 22.28 2.53 -35.40
CA ARG A 453 22.33 2.18 -36.83
C ARG A 453 23.26 1.00 -37.10
N GLN A 454 24.46 1.03 -36.53
CA GLN A 454 25.44 -0.05 -36.64
C GLN A 454 24.96 -1.31 -35.91
N GLY A 455 24.34 -1.15 -34.73
CA GLY A 455 23.73 -2.23 -33.97
C GLY A 455 22.62 -2.97 -34.71
N LEU A 456 21.76 -2.24 -35.42
CA LEU A 456 20.69 -2.80 -36.27
C LEU A 456 21.24 -3.59 -37.46
N VAL A 457 22.41 -3.22 -37.98
CA VAL A 457 23.12 -3.96 -39.04
C VAL A 457 23.89 -5.18 -38.48
N GLY A 458 24.00 -5.29 -37.15
CA GLY A 458 24.68 -6.39 -36.46
C GLY A 458 26.14 -6.11 -36.07
N ASN A 459 26.56 -4.84 -36.14
CA ASN A 459 27.87 -4.40 -35.71
C ASN A 459 27.82 -3.84 -34.28
N ILE A 460 28.87 -4.03 -33.50
CA ILE A 460 29.01 -3.49 -32.14
C ILE A 460 30.34 -2.75 -31.98
N LEU A 461 30.33 -1.70 -31.17
CA LEU A 461 31.52 -0.90 -30.89
C LEU A 461 32.46 -1.65 -29.94
N VAL A 462 33.67 -1.96 -30.41
CA VAL A 462 34.75 -2.54 -29.60
C VAL A 462 36.03 -1.75 -29.86
N ASN A 463 36.64 -1.20 -28.80
CA ASN A 463 37.87 -0.39 -28.89
C ASN A 463 37.81 0.76 -29.91
N GLY A 464 36.66 1.43 -30.02
CA GLY A 464 36.46 2.57 -30.92
C GLY A 464 36.24 2.21 -32.39
N THR A 465 36.10 0.92 -32.73
CA THR A 465 35.79 0.45 -34.08
C THR A 465 34.54 -0.43 -34.07
N TYR A 466 33.62 -0.24 -35.03
CA TYR A 466 32.45 -1.10 -35.19
C TYR A 466 32.83 -2.40 -35.87
N LEU A 467 32.61 -3.52 -35.20
CA LEU A 467 32.90 -4.86 -35.71
C LEU A 467 31.63 -5.71 -35.72
N PRO A 468 31.49 -6.66 -36.67
CA PRO A 468 30.38 -7.61 -36.66
C PRO A 468 30.36 -8.38 -35.33
N ARG A 469 29.16 -8.63 -34.78
CA ARG A 469 28.98 -9.30 -33.48
C ARG A 469 29.79 -10.60 -33.34
N SER A 470 29.84 -11.41 -34.40
CA SER A 470 30.59 -12.68 -34.43
C SER A 470 32.11 -12.51 -34.28
N LEU A 471 32.66 -11.38 -34.71
CA LEU A 471 34.09 -11.07 -34.61
C LEU A 471 34.41 -10.34 -33.29
N ALA A 472 33.47 -9.58 -32.76
CA ALA A 472 33.61 -8.93 -31.47
C ALA A 472 33.59 -9.94 -30.31
N ASP A 473 32.72 -10.94 -30.36
CA ASP A 473 32.63 -11.97 -29.32
C ASP A 473 33.92 -12.82 -29.25
N SER A 474 34.61 -13.02 -30.38
CA SER A 474 35.90 -13.75 -30.40
C SER A 474 37.08 -12.93 -29.88
N LEU A 475 37.02 -11.60 -29.93
CA LEU A 475 38.05 -10.70 -29.39
C LEU A 475 37.94 -10.49 -27.88
N THR A 476 36.77 -10.75 -27.27
CA THR A 476 36.56 -10.70 -25.81
C THR A 476 36.94 -11.99 -25.08
N HIS A 477 37.27 -13.07 -25.80
CA HIS A 477 37.66 -14.38 -25.25
C HIS A 477 39.17 -14.65 -25.28
N VAL A 478 39.99 -13.63 -25.52
CA VAL A 478 41.46 -13.64 -25.37
C VAL A 478 41.83 -12.72 -24.22
#